data_AF-A0A1W9LBL5-F1
#
_entry.id   AF-A0A1W9LBL5-F1
#
_cell.length_a   1.000
_cell.length_b   1.000
_cell.length_c   1.000
_cell.angle_alpha   90.00
_cell.angle_beta   90.00
_cell.angle_gamma   90.00
#
_symmetry.space_group_name_H-M   'P 1'
#
loop_
_entity.id
_entity.type
_entity.pdbx_description
1 polymer ?
#
loop_
_entity_poly.entity_id
_entity_poly.type
_entity_poly.pdbx_seq_one_letter_code
_entity_poly.pdbx_strand_id
1 'polypeptide(L)'
;MLQAIRDHAQGVLAWIIVGFISVPFALWGIHQYASPSRKEVIAEVSGTELLAQEFQWEIKRRQQQLRALAQRDIDLSFMETQIKQSTLEDMIEEAALTQAAIDQDLRIGDTLLAQYIHNSKEFKENEVFSQSRYESILRNQGFTPVSFEKKQRQAMLVDQMNTGIVRS
;
A
#
# COMPACT_ATOMS: atom_id res chain seq x y z
N MET A 1 9.83 1.56 -65.11
CA MET A 1 10.87 1.11 -64.14
C MET A 1 11.18 2.15 -63.06
N LEU A 2 10.19 2.93 -62.58
CA LEU A 2 10.34 3.86 -61.44
C LEU A 2 9.41 3.54 -60.25
N GLN A 3 8.59 2.48 -60.36
CA GLN A 3 7.73 2.00 -59.26
C GLN A 3 8.40 0.94 -58.37
N ALA A 4 9.32 0.13 -58.91
CA ALA A 4 10.01 -0.92 -58.14
C ALA A 4 10.99 -0.35 -57.07
N ILE A 5 11.51 0.86 -57.28
CA ILE A 5 12.38 1.54 -56.30
C ILE A 5 11.56 2.20 -55.19
N ARG A 6 10.34 2.66 -55.49
CA ARG A 6 9.44 3.29 -54.52
C ARG A 6 8.91 2.30 -53.47
N ASP A 7 8.60 1.07 -53.90
CA ASP A 7 7.93 0.11 -53.01
C ASP A 7 8.90 -0.75 -52.17
N HIS A 8 10.16 -0.93 -52.59
CA HIS A 8 11.16 -1.67 -51.79
C HIS A 8 12.06 -0.78 -50.92
N ALA A 9 12.29 0.48 -51.32
CA ALA A 9 13.06 1.40 -50.50
C ALA A 9 12.26 1.86 -49.26
N GLN A 10 10.93 1.96 -49.33
CA GLN A 10 10.12 2.40 -48.18
C GLN A 10 10.01 1.33 -47.10
N GLY A 11 9.89 0.04 -47.43
CA GLY A 11 9.73 -1.02 -46.44
C GLY A 11 11.00 -1.29 -45.61
N VAL A 12 12.13 -1.51 -46.30
CA VAL A 12 13.41 -1.82 -45.63
C VAL A 12 13.97 -0.60 -44.92
N LEU A 13 13.91 0.60 -45.54
CA LEU A 13 14.40 1.82 -44.91
C LEU A 13 13.53 2.24 -43.71
N ALA A 14 12.21 2.06 -43.77
CA ALA A 14 11.34 2.28 -42.62
C ALA A 14 11.66 1.33 -41.47
N TRP A 15 11.94 0.05 -41.75
CA TRP A 15 12.35 -0.92 -40.73
C TRP A 15 13.69 -0.56 -40.09
N ILE A 16 14.65 -0.04 -40.87
CA ILE A 16 15.93 0.45 -40.36
C ILE A 16 15.73 1.64 -39.43
N ILE A 17 14.90 2.63 -39.81
CA ILE A 17 14.63 3.81 -39.00
C ILE A 17 13.89 3.44 -37.71
N VAL A 18 12.87 2.58 -37.80
CA VAL A 18 12.12 2.09 -36.62
C VAL A 18 13.02 1.31 -35.67
N GLY A 19 13.92 0.47 -36.21
CA GLY A 19 14.93 -0.22 -35.43
C GLY A 19 15.88 0.76 -34.74
N PHE A 20 16.41 1.74 -35.48
CA PHE A 20 17.36 2.72 -34.96
C PHE A 20 16.75 3.63 -33.88
N ILE A 21 15.47 3.97 -33.99
CA ILE A 21 14.74 4.72 -32.95
C ILE A 21 14.35 3.81 -31.79
N SER A 22 14.00 2.54 -32.01
CA SER A 22 13.69 1.61 -30.91
C SER A 22 14.90 1.27 -30.05
N VAL A 23 16.11 1.23 -30.61
CA VAL A 23 17.35 0.93 -29.88
C VAL A 23 17.54 1.83 -28.64
N PRO A 24 17.48 3.18 -28.72
CA PRO A 24 17.58 4.02 -27.53
C PRO A 24 16.41 3.82 -26.55
N PHE A 25 15.18 3.57 -27.01
CA PHE A 25 14.07 3.25 -26.10
C PHE A 25 14.25 1.89 -25.40
N ALA A 26 14.86 0.92 -26.07
CA ALA A 26 15.18 -0.40 -25.52
C ALA A 26 16.38 -0.37 -24.55
N LEU A 27 17.39 0.47 -24.82
CA LEU A 27 18.59 0.61 -23.99
C LEU A 27 18.39 1.52 -22.78
N TRP A 28 17.62 2.60 -22.91
CA TRP A 28 17.32 3.50 -21.78
C TRP A 28 16.07 3.13 -21.01
N GLY A 29 15.16 2.37 -21.62
CA GLY A 29 14.14 1.61 -20.92
C GLY A 29 13.05 2.46 -20.24
N ILE A 30 11.85 1.89 -20.29
CA ILE A 30 10.66 2.36 -19.57
C ILE A 30 10.88 2.36 -18.03
N HIS A 31 11.97 1.73 -17.57
CA HIS A 31 12.39 1.65 -16.17
C HIS A 31 12.62 3.02 -15.51
N GLN A 32 12.96 4.06 -16.28
CA GLN A 32 13.18 5.41 -15.74
C GLN A 32 11.87 6.14 -15.40
N TYR A 33 10.72 5.67 -15.91
CA TYR A 33 9.41 6.23 -15.55
C TYR A 33 8.90 5.70 -14.20
N ALA A 34 9.42 4.57 -13.74
CA ALA A 34 9.29 4.16 -12.36
C ALA A 34 10.34 4.94 -11.55
N SER A 35 10.10 6.23 -11.39
CA SER A 35 10.86 7.08 -10.47
C SER A 35 11.00 6.28 -9.16
N PRO A 36 12.23 5.91 -8.74
CA PRO A 36 12.41 5.36 -7.40
C PRO A 36 11.95 6.47 -6.49
N SER A 37 10.74 6.32 -5.94
CA SER A 37 10.20 7.25 -4.99
C SER A 37 11.29 7.36 -3.92
N ARG A 38 11.96 8.51 -3.85
CA ARG A 38 12.99 8.73 -2.85
C ARG A 38 12.33 8.39 -1.52
N LYS A 39 12.77 7.32 -0.87
CA LYS A 39 12.25 6.89 0.41
C LYS A 39 12.63 7.97 1.41
N GLU A 40 11.73 8.91 1.61
CA GLU A 40 11.90 9.99 2.58
C GLU A 40 11.43 9.46 3.92
N VAL A 41 12.37 9.32 4.86
CA VAL A 41 12.11 8.86 6.23
C VAL A 41 11.86 10.10 7.07
N ILE A 42 10.74 10.11 7.80
CA ILE A 42 10.36 11.25 8.67
C ILE A 42 10.78 11.01 10.13
N ALA A 43 10.90 9.74 10.53
CA ALA A 43 11.31 9.31 11.86
C ALA A 43 11.76 7.84 11.81
N GLU A 44 12.55 7.42 12.80
CA GLU A 44 12.92 6.02 13.01
C GLU A 44 12.59 5.65 14.45
N VAL A 45 11.90 4.54 14.64
CA VAL A 45 11.46 4.04 15.96
C VAL A 45 12.00 2.63 16.14
N SER A 46 12.99 2.46 17.01
CA SER A 46 13.58 1.16 17.35
C SER A 46 14.00 0.32 16.12
N GLY A 47 14.56 0.96 15.09
CA GLY A 47 14.97 0.30 13.84
C GLY A 47 13.87 0.20 12.77
N THR A 48 12.65 0.65 13.06
CA THR A 48 11.56 0.77 12.08
C THR A 48 11.53 2.19 11.50
N GLU A 49 11.78 2.31 10.20
CA GLU A 49 11.67 3.57 9.47
C GLU A 49 10.19 3.93 9.24
N LEU A 50 9.79 5.14 9.62
CA LEU A 50 8.50 5.73 9.26
C LEU A 50 8.65 6.57 7.99
N LEU A 51 7.98 6.16 6.92
CA LEU A 51 8.08 6.81 5.61
C LEU A 51 7.13 8.00 5.49
N ALA A 52 7.59 9.09 4.86
CA ALA A 52 6.79 10.27 4.56
C ALA A 52 5.55 9.92 3.74
N GLN A 53 5.68 8.98 2.80
CA GLN A 53 4.58 8.52 1.97
C GLN A 53 3.48 7.85 2.80
N GLU A 54 3.86 6.99 3.74
CA GLU A 54 2.91 6.28 4.62
C GLU A 54 2.19 7.27 5.54
N PHE A 55 2.92 8.23 6.11
CA PHE A 55 2.34 9.30 6.92
C PHE A 55 1.29 10.12 6.16
N GLN A 56 1.59 10.50 4.91
CA GLN A 56 0.64 11.23 4.07
C GLN A 56 -0.61 10.40 3.73
N TRP A 57 -0.45 9.09 3.57
CA TRP A 57 -1.56 8.18 3.33
C TRP A 57 -2.44 8.03 4.57
N GLU A 58 -1.84 7.93 5.75
CA GLU A 58 -2.57 7.76 7.00
C GLU A 58 -3.32 9.03 7.41
N ILE A 59 -2.74 10.22 7.18
CA ILE A 59 -3.46 11.50 7.32
C ILE A 59 -4.72 11.53 6.46
N LYS A 60 -4.60 11.15 5.17
CA LYS A 60 -5.74 11.12 4.25
C LYS A 60 -6.80 10.13 4.71
N ARG A 61 -6.39 8.95 5.18
CA ARG A 61 -7.28 7.93 5.74
C ARG A 61 -8.03 8.47 6.96
N ARG A 62 -7.33 9.11 7.90
CA ARG A 62 -7.93 9.71 9.09
C ARG A 62 -8.94 10.79 8.73
N GLN A 63 -8.60 11.67 7.80
CA GLN A 63 -9.51 12.70 7.29
C GLN A 63 -10.78 12.09 6.68
N GLN A 64 -10.64 11.04 5.87
CA GLN A 64 -11.79 10.34 5.29
C GLN A 64 -12.68 9.69 6.36
N GLN A 65 -12.09 9.08 7.38
CA GLN A 65 -12.84 8.51 8.51
C GLN A 65 -13.61 9.58 9.28
N LEU A 66 -12.98 10.71 9.60
CA LEU A 66 -13.63 11.82 10.30
C LEU A 66 -14.80 12.39 9.49
N ARG A 67 -14.65 12.55 8.18
CA ARG A 67 -15.75 12.98 7.28
C ARG A 67 -16.89 11.97 7.23
N ALA A 68 -16.57 10.67 7.18
CA ALA A 68 -17.58 9.61 7.20
C ALA A 68 -18.39 9.60 8.50
N LEU A 69 -17.75 9.82 9.65
CA LEU A 69 -18.42 9.92 10.96
C LEU A 69 -19.28 11.18 11.08
N ALA A 70 -18.83 12.30 10.53
CA ALA A 70 -19.53 13.57 10.61
C ALA A 70 -20.80 13.65 9.76
N GLN A 71 -20.98 12.74 8.79
CA GLN A 71 -22.07 12.70 7.80
C GLN A 71 -22.32 14.03 7.08
N ARG A 72 -21.33 14.92 7.07
CA ARG A 72 -21.38 16.25 6.47
C ARG A 72 -19.98 16.64 6.00
N ASP A 73 -19.90 17.51 5.02
CA ASP A 73 -18.62 18.06 4.56
C ASP A 73 -18.15 19.10 5.59
N ILE A 74 -17.38 18.64 6.58
CA ILE A 74 -16.74 19.52 7.57
C ILE A 74 -15.42 19.99 6.99
N ASP A 75 -15.17 21.31 7.05
CA ASP A 75 -13.84 21.85 6.82
C ASP A 75 -12.91 21.42 7.97
N LEU A 76 -11.94 20.55 7.69
CA LEU A 76 -10.98 20.04 8.66
C LEU A 76 -9.69 20.87 8.71
N SER A 77 -9.61 21.99 7.98
CA SER A 77 -8.41 22.83 7.91
C SER A 77 -7.92 23.28 9.30
N PHE A 78 -8.85 23.64 10.20
CA PHE A 78 -8.54 24.05 11.56
C PHE A 78 -7.96 22.93 12.44
N MET A 79 -8.16 21.66 12.06
CA MET A 79 -7.63 20.48 12.76
C MET A 79 -6.40 19.88 12.08
N GLU A 80 -5.91 20.45 10.98
CA GLU A 80 -4.86 19.81 10.17
C GLU A 80 -3.61 19.47 11.01
N THR A 81 -3.15 20.41 11.84
CA THR A 81 -2.01 20.19 12.74
C THR A 81 -2.28 19.08 13.75
N GLN A 82 -3.48 19.05 14.35
CA GLN A 82 -3.85 18.04 15.33
C GLN A 82 -3.99 16.65 14.69
N ILE A 83 -4.53 16.58 13.48
CA ILE A 83 -4.62 15.33 12.70
C ILE A 83 -3.21 14.83 12.37
N LYS A 84 -2.32 15.71 11.89
CA LYS A 84 -0.93 15.34 11.60
C LYS A 84 -0.21 14.83 12.84
N GLN A 85 -0.33 15.54 13.96
CA GLN A 85 0.31 15.17 15.22
C GLN A 85 -0.20 13.81 15.73
N SER A 86 -1.53 13.66 15.87
CA SER A 86 -2.12 12.39 16.32
C SER A 86 -1.80 11.23 15.39
N THR A 87 -1.76 11.45 14.07
CA THR A 87 -1.36 10.40 13.11
C THR A 87 0.10 9.99 13.32
N LEU A 88 0.99 10.95 13.58
CA LEU A 88 2.40 10.64 13.84
C LEU A 88 2.58 9.89 15.16
N GLU A 89 1.88 10.31 16.21
CA GLU A 89 1.86 9.65 17.51
C GLU A 89 1.35 8.20 17.38
N ASP A 90 0.21 7.99 16.69
CA ASP A 90 -0.34 6.66 16.42
C ASP A 90 0.67 5.78 15.66
N MET A 91 1.38 6.32 14.67
CA MET A 91 2.40 5.59 13.90
C MET A 91 3.64 5.22 14.74
N ILE A 92 4.08 6.12 15.63
CA ILE A 92 5.20 5.86 16.54
C ILE A 92 4.82 4.78 17.55
N GLU A 93 3.62 4.86 18.12
CA GLU A 93 3.11 3.87 19.06
C GLU A 93 2.98 2.50 18.38
N GLU A 94 2.40 2.42 17.18
CA GLU A 94 2.29 1.18 16.41
C GLU A 94 3.67 0.55 16.15
N ALA A 95 4.65 1.36 15.74
CA ALA A 95 6.02 0.89 15.50
C ALA A 95 6.69 0.37 16.79
N ALA A 96 6.56 1.11 17.89
CA ALA A 96 7.11 0.72 19.18
C ALA A 96 6.51 -0.59 19.71
N LEU A 97 5.18 -0.72 19.65
CA LEU A 97 4.46 -1.93 20.08
C LEU A 97 4.77 -3.13 19.19
N THR A 98 4.84 -2.92 17.87
CA THR A 98 5.22 -3.98 16.92
C THR A 98 6.63 -4.48 17.22
N GLN A 99 7.59 -3.58 17.47
CA GLN A 99 8.96 -3.97 17.79
C GLN A 99 9.03 -4.71 19.13
N ALA A 100 8.35 -4.22 20.16
CA ALA A 100 8.29 -4.89 21.45
C ALA A 100 7.69 -6.30 21.36
N ALA A 101 6.68 -6.50 20.49
CA ALA A 101 6.11 -7.82 20.22
C ALA A 101 7.14 -8.74 19.55
N ILE A 102 7.86 -8.24 18.54
CA ILE A 102 8.91 -8.99 17.84
C ILE A 102 10.05 -9.38 18.80
N ASP A 103 10.46 -8.47 19.68
CA ASP A 103 11.52 -8.71 20.67
C ASP A 103 11.12 -9.79 21.69
N GLN A 104 9.82 -9.98 21.92
CA GLN A 104 9.25 -11.04 22.75
C GLN A 104 8.93 -12.34 21.97
N ASP A 105 9.37 -12.44 20.72
CA ASP A 105 9.09 -13.55 19.79
C ASP A 105 7.58 -13.79 19.56
N LEU A 106 6.76 -12.76 19.76
CA LEU A 106 5.33 -12.81 19.47
C LEU A 106 5.11 -12.67 17.96
N ARG A 107 4.41 -13.65 17.38
CA ARG A 107 4.13 -13.70 15.95
C ARG A 107 2.71 -14.19 15.71
N ILE A 108 2.02 -13.56 14.76
CA ILE A 108 0.71 -14.03 14.31
C ILE A 108 0.92 -15.14 13.28
N GLY A 109 0.56 -16.36 13.66
CA GLY A 109 0.61 -17.52 12.79
C GLY A 109 -0.44 -17.46 11.67
N ASP A 110 -0.15 -18.14 10.56
CA ASP A 110 -1.00 -18.16 9.36
C ASP A 110 -2.42 -18.65 9.67
N THR A 111 -2.55 -19.63 10.56
CA THR A 111 -3.85 -20.17 10.99
C THR A 111 -4.71 -19.13 11.69
N LEU A 112 -4.13 -18.31 12.57
CA LEU A 112 -4.86 -17.27 13.29
C LEU A 112 -5.29 -16.15 12.35
N LEU A 113 -4.40 -15.75 11.43
CA LEU A 113 -4.71 -14.79 10.39
C LEU A 113 -5.84 -15.28 9.46
N ALA A 114 -5.75 -16.53 9.00
CA ALA A 114 -6.76 -17.13 8.14
C ALA A 114 -8.11 -17.21 8.86
N GLN A 115 -8.15 -17.61 10.13
CA GLN A 115 -9.37 -17.62 10.93
C GLN A 115 -9.98 -16.21 11.04
N TYR A 116 -9.16 -15.18 11.29
CA TYR A 116 -9.63 -13.80 11.32
C TYR A 116 -10.27 -13.40 9.98
N ILE A 117 -9.56 -13.58 8.87
CA ILE A 117 -10.03 -13.22 7.52
C ILE A 117 -11.31 -14.00 7.16
N HIS A 118 -11.36 -15.30 7.41
CA HIS A 118 -12.54 -16.13 7.11
C HIS A 118 -13.76 -15.74 7.96
N ASN A 119 -13.54 -15.22 9.17
CA ASN A 119 -14.62 -14.81 10.06
C ASN A 119 -15.10 -13.37 9.82
N SER A 120 -14.32 -12.54 9.12
CA SER A 120 -14.69 -11.17 8.77
C SER A 120 -15.95 -11.12 7.91
N LYS A 121 -16.98 -10.42 8.39
CA LYS A 121 -18.29 -10.28 7.72
C LYS A 121 -18.17 -9.63 6.34
N GLU A 122 -17.19 -8.74 6.18
CA GLU A 122 -16.93 -8.00 4.94
C GLU A 122 -16.56 -8.92 3.78
N PHE A 123 -15.91 -10.05 4.07
CA PHE A 123 -15.44 -11.03 3.09
C PHE A 123 -16.40 -12.20 2.89
N LYS A 124 -17.59 -12.13 3.49
CA LYS A 124 -18.62 -13.16 3.37
C LYS A 124 -19.67 -12.81 2.33
N GLU A 125 -20.17 -13.82 1.64
CA GLU A 125 -21.33 -13.77 0.76
C GLU A 125 -22.28 -14.89 1.20
N ASN A 126 -23.52 -14.55 1.53
CA ASN A 126 -24.48 -15.49 2.15
C ASN A 126 -23.89 -16.20 3.39
N GLU A 127 -23.23 -15.43 4.27
CA GLU A 127 -22.57 -15.91 5.51
C GLU A 127 -21.36 -16.83 5.33
N VAL A 128 -21.00 -17.18 4.09
CA VAL A 128 -19.83 -18.02 3.77
C VAL A 128 -18.71 -17.14 3.19
N PHE A 129 -17.46 -17.44 3.53
CA PHE A 129 -16.32 -16.72 2.97
C PHE A 129 -16.29 -16.83 1.44
N SER A 130 -16.15 -15.70 0.76
CA SER A 130 -16.09 -15.61 -0.70
C SER A 130 -14.75 -15.00 -1.12
N GLN A 131 -13.90 -15.82 -1.74
CA GLN A 131 -12.58 -15.38 -2.21
C GLN A 131 -12.70 -14.26 -3.26
N SER A 132 -13.69 -14.35 -4.16
CA SER A 132 -13.92 -13.31 -5.18
C SER A 132 -14.30 -11.97 -4.55
N ARG A 133 -15.11 -11.99 -3.49
CA ARG A 133 -15.48 -10.79 -2.71
C ARG A 133 -14.28 -10.23 -1.95
N TYR A 134 -13.49 -11.09 -1.28
CA TYR A 134 -12.25 -10.70 -0.62
C TYR A 134 -11.31 -9.96 -1.58
N GLU A 135 -10.97 -10.59 -2.71
CA GLU A 135 -10.08 -9.98 -3.69
C GLU A 135 -10.66 -8.71 -4.31
N SER A 136 -11.96 -8.65 -4.56
CA SER A 136 -12.62 -7.45 -5.08
C SER A 136 -12.54 -6.29 -4.09
N ILE A 137 -12.74 -6.53 -2.81
CA ILE A 137 -12.64 -5.50 -1.77
C ILE A 137 -11.19 -5.01 -1.66
N LEU A 138 -10.22 -5.91 -1.65
CA LEU A 138 -8.81 -5.53 -1.58
C LEU A 138 -8.38 -4.68 -2.78
N ARG A 139 -8.76 -5.08 -3.99
CA ARG A 139 -8.49 -4.30 -5.21
C ARG A 139 -9.10 -2.91 -5.15
N ASN A 140 -10.34 -2.79 -4.68
CA ASN A 140 -11.01 -1.49 -4.53
C ASN A 140 -10.33 -0.58 -3.51
N GLN A 141 -9.61 -1.16 -2.53
CA GLN A 141 -8.84 -0.44 -1.53
C GLN A 141 -7.35 -0.26 -1.91
N GLY A 142 -6.92 -0.76 -3.08
CA GLY A 142 -5.53 -0.67 -3.54
C GLY A 142 -4.57 -1.65 -2.85
N PHE A 143 -5.08 -2.72 -2.23
CA PHE A 143 -4.27 -3.75 -1.59
C PHE A 143 -4.08 -4.98 -2.49
N THR A 144 -2.95 -5.66 -2.30
CA THR A 144 -2.77 -7.05 -2.71
C THR A 144 -3.05 -7.97 -1.52
N PRO A 145 -3.38 -9.26 -1.71
CA PRO A 145 -3.58 -10.19 -0.60
C PRO A 145 -2.39 -10.20 0.36
N VAL A 146 -1.16 -10.25 -0.18
CA VAL A 146 0.08 -10.27 0.61
C VAL A 146 0.27 -8.98 1.42
N SER A 147 0.01 -7.80 0.82
CA SER A 147 0.19 -6.54 1.55
C SER A 147 -0.90 -6.34 2.61
N PHE A 148 -2.13 -6.78 2.33
CA PHE A 148 -3.22 -6.78 3.30
C PHE A 148 -2.93 -7.72 4.46
N GLU A 149 -2.55 -8.96 4.19
CA GLU A 149 -2.22 -9.96 5.22
C GLU A 149 -1.08 -9.50 6.12
N LYS A 150 -0.03 -8.89 5.55
CA LYS A 150 1.07 -8.30 6.33
C LYS A 150 0.54 -7.21 7.27
N LYS A 151 -0.25 -6.28 6.74
CA LYS A 151 -0.84 -5.18 7.54
C LYS A 151 -1.76 -5.73 8.64
N GLN A 152 -2.57 -6.74 8.31
CA GLN A 152 -3.48 -7.37 9.26
C GLN A 152 -2.74 -8.09 10.38
N ARG A 153 -1.63 -8.78 10.09
CA ARG A 153 -0.79 -9.38 11.15
C ARG A 153 -0.24 -8.32 12.10
N GLN A 154 0.26 -7.21 11.57
CA GLN A 154 0.81 -6.13 12.39
C GLN A 154 -0.26 -5.55 13.32
N ALA A 155 -1.46 -5.27 12.79
CA ALA A 155 -2.59 -4.81 13.58
C ALA A 155 -2.99 -5.83 14.68
N MET A 156 -2.99 -7.13 14.37
CA MET A 156 -3.30 -8.18 15.34
C MET A 156 -2.21 -8.33 16.42
N LEU A 157 -0.93 -8.11 16.10
CA LEU A 157 0.15 -8.11 17.09
C LEU A 157 -0.04 -6.96 18.09
N VAL A 158 -0.34 -5.76 17.59
CA VAL A 158 -0.56 -4.58 18.41
C VAL A 158 -1.79 -4.76 19.30
N ASP A 159 -2.89 -5.30 18.76
CA ASP A 159 -4.08 -5.63 19.54
C ASP A 159 -3.78 -6.65 20.65
N GLN A 160 -2.99 -7.69 20.34
CA GLN A 160 -2.58 -8.70 21.32
C GLN A 160 -1.72 -8.10 22.44
N MET A 161 -0.78 -7.19 22.13
CA MET A 161 0.01 -6.46 23.13
C MET A 161 -0.87 -5.62 24.05
N ASN A 162 -1.79 -4.85 23.47
CA ASN A 162 -2.72 -4.02 24.23
C ASN A 162 -3.61 -4.85 25.14
N THR A 163 -4.15 -5.96 24.64
CA THR A 163 -5.00 -6.86 25.44
C THR A 163 -4.22 -7.62 26.52
N GLY A 164 -2.93 -7.93 26.26
CA GLY A 164 -2.02 -8.54 27.22
C GLY A 164 -1.71 -7.63 28.39
N ILE A 165 -1.42 -6.35 28.12
CA ILE A 165 -1.15 -5.32 29.15
C ILE A 165 -2.41 -5.02 29.97
N VAL A 166 -3.60 -5.00 29.36
CA VAL A 166 -4.86 -4.75 30.09
C VAL A 166 -5.25 -5.91 31.04
N ARG A 167 -4.68 -7.10 30.85
CA ARG A 167 -4.94 -8.29 31.68
C ARG A 167 -3.86 -8.61 32.71
N SER A 168 -2.79 -7.82 32.79
CA SER A 168 -1.71 -7.92 33.79
C SER A 168 -1.88 -6.89 34.90
#